data_AF-A0A525PQX0-F1
#
_entry.id   AF-A0A525PQX0-F1
#
_cell.length_a   1.000
_cell.length_b   1.000
_cell.length_c   1.000
_cell.angle_alpha   90.00
_cell.angle_beta   90.00
_cell.angle_gamma   90.00
#
_symmetry.space_group_name_H-M   'P 1'
#
loop_
_entity.id
_entity.type
_entity.pdbx_description
1 polymer ?
#
loop_
_entity_poly.entity_id
_entity_poly.type
_entity_poly.pdbx_seq_one_letter_code
_entity_poly.pdbx_strand_id
1 'polypeptide(L)'
;YKGFGVGLLVEILAAALTGANLSTEASPFSGPKGGPPGTGQFFIAIDPAGSGEAGFWGAMARLAASITDQPGARLPGKRRADNRARIEAEGVKVSDDLLARIKTIAASPS
;
A
#
# COMPACT_ATOMS: atom_id res chain seq x y z
N TYR A 1 -3.14 1.14 -22.84
CA TYR A 1 -2.29 -0.06 -22.97
C TYR A 1 -1.34 -0.26 -21.78
N LYS A 2 -0.57 0.73 -21.31
CA LYS A 2 0.39 0.53 -20.18
C LYS A 2 -0.24 0.03 -18.86
N GLY A 3 -1.43 0.53 -18.49
CA GLY A 3 -2.12 0.08 -17.28
C GLY A 3 -2.62 -1.37 -17.31
N PHE A 4 -2.95 -1.88 -18.51
CA PHE A 4 -3.40 -3.26 -18.67
C PHE A 4 -2.28 -4.27 -18.38
N GLY A 5 -1.06 -4.01 -18.88
CA GLY A 5 0.09 -4.89 -18.63
C GLY A 5 0.46 -4.98 -17.15
N VAL A 6 0.39 -3.86 -16.41
CA VAL A 6 0.62 -3.85 -14.96
C VAL A 6 -0.48 -4.61 -14.23
N GLY A 7 -1.75 -4.43 -14.63
CA GLY A 7 -2.87 -5.18 -14.06
C GLY A 7 -2.72 -6.69 -14.25
N LEU A 8 -2.35 -7.14 -15.46
CA LEU A 8 -2.12 -8.55 -15.74
C LEU A 8 -0.94 -9.12 -14.94
N LEU A 9 0.15 -8.37 -14.77
CA LEU A 9 1.28 -8.81 -13.94
C LEU A 9 0.86 -9.00 -12.47
N VAL A 10 0.07 -8.06 -11.93
CA VAL A 10 -0.48 -8.18 -10.58
C VAL A 10 -1.38 -9.40 -10.45
N GLU A 11 -2.26 -9.64 -11.43
CA GLU A 11 -3.14 -10.81 -11.47
C GLU A 11 -2.35 -12.13 -11.44
N ILE A 12 -1.32 -12.24 -12.27
CA ILE A 12 -0.48 -13.44 -12.33
C ILE A 12 0.23 -13.67 -10.98
N LEU A 13 0.83 -12.63 -10.42
CA LEU A 13 1.64 -12.76 -9.21
C LEU A 13 0.81 -12.93 -7.95
N ALA A 14 -0.26 -12.16 -7.78
CA ALA A 14 -1.03 -12.10 -6.54
C ALA A 14 -2.28 -12.99 -6.54
N ALA A 15 -2.74 -13.49 -7.68
CA ALA A 15 -3.84 -14.46 -7.74
C ALA A 15 -3.35 -15.83 -8.20
N ALA A 16 -2.93 -15.94 -9.46
CA ALA A 16 -2.61 -17.24 -10.06
C ALA A 16 -1.45 -17.95 -9.35
N LEU A 17 -0.35 -17.25 -9.07
CA LEU A 17 0.84 -17.84 -8.44
C LEU A 17 0.60 -18.22 -6.97
N THR A 18 -0.21 -17.46 -6.24
CA THR A 18 -0.49 -17.74 -4.82
C THR A 18 -1.62 -18.75 -4.62
N GLY A 19 -2.29 -19.19 -5.69
CA GLY A 19 -3.48 -20.05 -5.63
C GLY A 19 -4.74 -19.34 -5.12
N ALA A 20 -4.78 -18.01 -5.21
CA ALA A 20 -5.95 -17.22 -4.84
C ALA A 20 -6.90 -17.06 -6.04
N ASN A 21 -8.12 -16.61 -5.76
CA ASN A 21 -9.13 -16.39 -6.79
C ASN A 21 -8.66 -15.33 -7.80
N LEU A 22 -8.92 -15.57 -9.09
CA LEU A 22 -8.75 -14.53 -10.09
C LEU A 22 -9.71 -13.37 -9.80
N SER A 23 -9.37 -12.16 -10.24
CA SER A 23 -10.21 -10.96 -10.12
C SER A 23 -11.58 -11.15 -10.80
N THR A 24 -11.69 -12.05 -11.77
CA THR A 24 -12.97 -12.45 -12.41
C THR A 24 -13.84 -13.36 -11.55
N GLU A 25 -13.26 -13.99 -10.52
CA GLU A 25 -13.88 -14.99 -9.65
C GLU A 25 -14.06 -14.50 -8.21
N ALA A 26 -13.26 -13.51 -7.81
CA ALA A 26 -13.28 -12.92 -6.47
C ALA A 26 -14.64 -12.24 -6.18
N SER A 27 -15.16 -12.44 -4.97
CA SER A 27 -16.34 -11.68 -4.54
C SER A 27 -16.02 -10.19 -4.41
N PRO A 28 -17.01 -9.31 -4.63
CA PRO A 28 -16.79 -7.87 -4.51
C PRO A 28 -16.31 -7.48 -3.10
N PHE A 29 -15.35 -6.56 -3.03
CA PHE A 29 -14.85 -5.97 -1.77
C PHE A 29 -15.89 -5.09 -1.05
N SER A 30 -17.01 -4.77 -1.70
CA SER A 30 -18.06 -3.91 -1.15
C SER A 30 -19.45 -4.38 -1.57
N GLY A 31 -20.45 -4.02 -0.78
CA GLY A 31 -21.84 -4.39 -1.00
C GLY A 31 -22.31 -5.57 -0.14
N PRO A 32 -23.63 -5.85 -0.13
CA PRO A 32 -24.24 -6.76 0.83
C PRO A 32 -24.15 -8.26 0.47
N LYS A 33 -23.58 -8.61 -0.70
CA LYS A 33 -23.67 -9.96 -1.29
C LYS A 33 -22.34 -10.74 -1.34
N GLY A 34 -21.24 -10.23 -0.80
CA GLY A 34 -19.92 -10.86 -0.90
C GLY A 34 -19.38 -11.41 0.42
N GLY A 35 -18.78 -12.62 0.39
CA GLY A 35 -17.87 -13.11 1.42
C GLY A 35 -16.44 -12.57 1.23
N PRO A 36 -15.45 -12.99 2.04
CA PRO A 36 -14.05 -12.63 1.82
C PRO A 36 -13.63 -12.92 0.37
N PRO A 37 -13.07 -11.94 -0.37
CA PRO A 37 -12.76 -12.06 -1.79
C PRO A 37 -11.89 -13.26 -2.21
N GLY A 38 -11.18 -13.87 -1.26
CA GLY A 38 -10.23 -14.95 -1.56
C GLY A 38 -9.05 -14.48 -2.40
N THR A 39 -8.67 -13.20 -2.29
CA THR A 39 -7.50 -12.63 -2.96
C THR A 39 -6.20 -13.08 -2.31
N GLY A 40 -5.11 -13.04 -3.08
CA GLY A 40 -3.77 -13.34 -2.61
C GLY A 40 -2.87 -12.11 -2.64
N GLN A 41 -1.66 -12.29 -2.12
CA GLN A 41 -0.64 -11.26 -2.07
C GLN A 41 0.71 -11.90 -2.39
N PHE A 42 1.49 -11.22 -3.21
CA PHE A 42 2.84 -11.62 -3.55
C PHE A 42 3.82 -10.53 -3.14
N PHE A 43 4.89 -10.94 -2.46
CA PHE A 43 5.93 -10.06 -1.95
C PHE A 43 7.26 -10.41 -2.59
N ILE A 44 7.99 -9.38 -3.06
CA ILE A 44 9.38 -9.49 -3.47
C ILE A 44 10.20 -8.62 -2.53
N ALA A 45 11.24 -9.19 -1.93
CA ALA A 45 12.28 -8.47 -1.22
C ALA A 45 13.59 -8.66 -1.97
N ILE A 46 14.32 -7.57 -2.20
CA ILE A 46 15.62 -7.58 -2.87
C ILE A 46 16.62 -7.00 -1.88
N ASP A 47 17.64 -7.79 -1.54
CA ASP A 47 18.77 -7.32 -0.74
C ASP A 47 19.82 -6.67 -1.66
N PRO A 48 20.06 -5.35 -1.56
CA PRO A 48 21.05 -4.67 -2.38
C PRO A 48 22.50 -5.03 -1.98
N ALA A 49 22.75 -5.65 -0.82
CA ALA A 49 24.09 -5.94 -0.33
C ALA A 49 24.90 -6.82 -1.31
N GLY A 50 24.23 -7.78 -1.96
CA GLY A 50 24.85 -8.69 -2.94
C GLY A 50 25.35 -8.02 -4.24
N SER A 51 24.96 -6.77 -4.50
CA SER A 51 25.28 -6.02 -5.74
C SER A 51 26.17 -4.79 -5.50
N GLY A 52 26.72 -4.63 -4.28
CA GLY A 52 27.54 -3.47 -3.88
C GLY A 52 26.73 -2.41 -3.12
N GLU A 53 26.56 -2.63 -1.81
CA GLU A 53 25.75 -1.81 -0.91
C GLU A 53 26.07 -0.31 -0.96
N ALA A 54 27.37 0.04 -0.98
CA ALA A 54 27.84 1.42 -0.99
C ALA A 54 27.40 2.19 -2.26
N GLY A 55 27.33 1.51 -3.41
CA GLY A 55 26.93 2.11 -4.69
C GLY A 55 25.42 2.35 -4.77
N PHE A 56 24.62 1.43 -4.23
CA PHE A 56 23.16 1.50 -4.27
C PHE A 56 22.63 2.71 -3.50
N TRP A 57 23.04 2.89 -2.24
CA TRP A 57 22.54 4.00 -1.41
C TRP A 57 22.97 5.36 -1.96
N GLY A 58 24.20 5.47 -2.47
CA GLY A 58 24.67 6.68 -3.15
C GLY A 58 23.86 7.00 -4.41
N ALA A 59 23.50 6.00 -5.21
CA ALA A 59 22.65 6.18 -6.37
C ALA A 59 21.23 6.63 -5.99
N MET A 60 20.64 6.04 -4.94
CA MET A 60 19.32 6.42 -4.43
C MET A 60 19.30 7.87 -3.92
N ALA A 61 20.34 8.31 -3.21
CA ALA A 61 20.46 9.70 -2.77
C ALA A 61 20.51 10.69 -3.95
N ARG A 62 21.30 10.39 -4.99
CA ARG A 62 21.36 11.21 -6.20
C ARG A 62 20.02 11.27 -6.94
N LEU A 63 19.33 10.13 -7.05
CA LEU A 63 18.01 10.07 -7.66
C LEU A 63 16.97 10.87 -6.87
N ALA A 64 17.00 10.78 -5.54
CA ALA A 64 16.11 11.55 -4.68
C ALA A 64 16.35 13.06 -4.86
N ALA A 65 17.61 13.49 -4.85
CA ALA A 65 18.01 14.88 -5.06
C ALA A 65 17.54 15.42 -6.42
N SER A 66 17.77 14.66 -7.51
CA SER A 66 17.37 15.10 -8.85
C SER A 66 15.87 15.28 -9.02
N ILE A 67 15.05 14.57 -8.23
CA ILE A 67 13.61 14.78 -8.17
C ILE A 67 13.28 16.01 -7.33
N THR A 68 13.86 16.15 -6.14
CA THR A 68 13.50 17.24 -5.22
C THR A 68 14.00 18.61 -5.66
N ASP A 69 15.04 18.68 -6.48
CA ASP A 69 15.57 19.93 -7.02
C ASP A 69 14.64 20.56 -8.07
N GLN A 70 13.67 19.79 -8.60
CA GLN A 70 12.68 20.29 -9.55
C GLN A 70 11.56 21.05 -8.81
N PRO A 71 11.25 22.30 -9.21
CA PRO A 71 10.18 23.08 -8.58
C PRO A 71 8.84 22.32 -8.56
N GLY A 72 8.28 22.14 -7.36
CA GLY A 72 6.98 21.49 -7.17
C GLY A 72 7.00 19.96 -7.19
N ALA A 73 8.13 19.32 -7.51
CA ALA A 73 8.26 17.88 -7.48
C ALA A 73 8.28 17.34 -6.04
N ARG A 74 7.83 16.09 -5.87
CA ARG A 74 7.77 15.41 -4.57
C ARG A 74 8.11 13.94 -4.73
N LEU A 75 8.85 13.41 -3.77
CA LEU A 75 9.13 11.98 -3.72
C LEU A 75 7.85 11.18 -3.45
N PRO A 76 7.64 10.05 -4.14
CA PRO A 76 6.61 9.09 -3.78
C PRO A 76 6.71 8.71 -2.30
N GLY A 77 5.60 8.80 -1.58
CA GLY A 77 5.57 8.48 -0.14
C GLY A 77 5.87 9.65 0.81
N LYS A 78 6.43 10.78 0.35
CA LYS A 78 6.71 11.97 1.20
C LYS A 78 5.49 12.41 2.02
N ARG A 79 4.32 12.53 1.37
CA ARG A 79 3.05 12.87 2.05
C ARG A 79 2.67 11.88 3.14
N ARG A 80 2.92 10.57 2.93
CA ARG A 80 2.62 9.54 3.95
C ARG A 80 3.59 9.62 5.12
N ALA A 81 4.87 9.90 4.87
CA ALA A 81 5.86 10.12 5.92
C ALA A 81 5.52 11.36 6.76
N ASP A 82 5.19 12.49 6.12
CA ASP A 82 4.79 13.72 6.79
C ASP A 82 3.54 13.52 7.64
N ASN A 83 2.53 12.84 7.09
CA ASN A 83 1.32 12.50 7.81
C ASN A 83 1.59 11.58 9.00
N ARG A 84 2.52 10.63 8.88
CA ARG A 84 2.90 9.72 9.98
C ARG A 84 3.50 10.50 11.14
N ALA A 85 4.51 11.33 10.88
CA ALA A 85 5.14 12.18 11.91
C ALA A 85 4.11 13.09 12.59
N ARG A 86 3.20 13.69 11.80
CA ARG A 86 2.11 14.52 12.34
C ARG A 86 1.14 13.73 13.21
N ILE A 87 0.70 12.55 12.75
CA ILE A 87 -0.24 11.70 13.48
C ILE A 87 0.38 11.15 14.77
N GLU A 88 1.69 10.85 14.78
CA GLU A 88 2.40 10.42 15.98
C GLU A 88 2.44 11.52 17.05
N ALA A 89 2.50 12.80 16.65
CA ALA A 89 2.50 13.93 17.57
C ALA A 89 1.09 14.42 17.96
N GLU A 90 0.15 14.48 17.01
CA GLU A 90 -1.17 15.11 17.17
C GLU A 90 -2.30 14.09 17.38
N GLY A 91 -2.05 12.80 17.16
CA GLY A 91 -3.06 11.76 17.10
C GLY A 91 -3.79 11.66 15.75
N VAL A 92 -4.66 10.65 15.63
CA VAL A 92 -5.48 10.43 14.43
C VAL A 92 -6.78 11.21 14.55
N LYS A 93 -6.99 12.18 13.65
CA LYS A 93 -8.29 12.87 13.54
C LYS A 93 -9.33 11.94 12.91
N VAL A 94 -10.38 11.62 13.67
CA VAL A 94 -11.56 10.88 13.23
C VAL A 94 -12.81 11.71 13.47
N SER A 95 -13.91 11.44 12.74
CA SER A 95 -15.20 12.09 13.03
C SER A 95 -15.82 11.52 14.31
N ASP A 96 -16.59 12.34 15.02
CA ASP A 96 -17.27 11.91 16.25
C ASP A 96 -18.25 10.75 15.98
N ASP A 97 -18.94 10.77 14.83
CA ASP A 97 -19.81 9.67 14.40
C ASP A 97 -19.05 8.35 14.26
N LEU A 98 -17.89 8.36 13.60
CA LEU A 98 -17.07 7.16 13.43
C LEU A 98 -16.56 6.66 14.79
N LEU A 99 -16.13 7.57 15.66
CA LEU A 99 -15.64 7.24 16.99
C LEU A 99 -16.75 6.62 17.86
N ALA A 100 -17.97 7.18 17.81
CA ALA A 100 -19.13 6.63 18.49
C ALA A 100 -19.45 5.21 17.99
N ARG A 101 -19.47 4.99 16.68
CA ARG A 101 -19.71 3.68 16.08
C ARG A 101 -18.66 2.64 16.49
N ILE A 102 -17.38 3.01 16.51
CA ILE A 102 -16.30 2.12 16.97
C ILE A 102 -16.50 1.74 18.44
N LYS A 103 -16.82 2.70 19.31
CA LYS A 103 -17.08 2.46 20.74
C LYS A 103 -18.26 1.51 20.96
N THR A 104 -19.33 1.65 20.18
CA THR A 104 -20.49 0.76 20.25
C THR A 104 -20.11 -0.68 19.88
N ILE A 105 -19.38 -0.87 18.77
CA ILE A 105 -18.95 -2.22 18.32
C ILE A 105 -18.01 -2.86 19.35
N ALA A 106 -17.07 -2.08 19.90
CA ALA A 106 -16.12 -2.58 20.88
C ALA A 106 -16.76 -2.99 22.23
N ALA A 107 -17.94 -2.45 22.55
CA ALA A 107 -18.67 -2.75 23.78
C ALA A 107 -19.66 -3.92 23.65
N SER A 108 -19.92 -4.41 22.43
CA SER A 108 -20.79 -5.58 22.22
C SER A 108 -20.09 -6.87 22.65
N PRO A 109 -20.71 -7.73 23.50
CA PRO A 109 -20.15 -9.02 23.85
C PRO A 109 -20.07 -9.93 22.62
N SER A 110 -19.00 -10.74 22.55
CA SER A 110 -18.69 -11.68 21.46
C SER A 110 -19.71 -12.82 21.36
#